data_AF-A0AAD1VQ88-F1
#
_entry.id   AF-A0AAD1VQ88-F1
#
_cell.length_a   1.000
_cell.length_b   1.000
_cell.length_c   1.000
_cell.angle_alpha   90.00
_cell.angle_beta   90.00
_cell.angle_gamma   90.00
#
_symmetry.space_group_name_H-M   'P 1'
#
loop_
_entity.id
_entity.type
_entity.pdbx_description
1 polymer ?
#
loop_
_entity_poly.entity_id
_entity_poly.type
_entity_poly.pdbx_seq_one_letter_code
_entity_poly.pdbx_strand_id
1 'polypeptide(L)'
;MGRTKKLTDPSSTPRSSGWEREQSIRSYLHAATRTHSPQREAETASQEIDSFPSTLARLSPAPSVMSETQLPQESEWRAILPNLLTKADLEALSDRLGRVVREEVAQLRADLANVEACMSVAESETRALRTDLEHTNSTVTNQEADIASLTMWVDDLDNRGRRMILRVRGLREGDPAEHIPDILKRLFTQAGIPYRWGYPFSLSAKHGPDQHGPDQVTSQVSSEPWAYHRSKYQTGWRDRFSNHRLGRK
;
A
#
# COMPACT_ATOMS: atom_id res chain seq x y z
N MET A 1 28.24 -48.83 18.28
CA MET A 1 28.33 -47.36 18.38
C MET A 1 28.00 -46.76 17.02
N GLY A 2 26.81 -46.17 16.84
CA GLY A 2 26.41 -45.55 15.59
C GLY A 2 25.51 -44.35 15.90
N ARG A 3 26.06 -43.13 15.77
CA ARG A 3 25.33 -41.87 15.99
C ARG A 3 24.85 -41.34 14.63
N THR A 4 23.56 -41.51 14.35
CA THR A 4 22.88 -40.86 13.22
C THR A 4 22.53 -39.43 13.62
N LYS A 5 23.14 -38.44 12.97
CA LYS A 5 22.77 -37.02 13.11
C LYS A 5 21.48 -36.77 12.35
N LYS A 6 20.42 -36.32 13.05
CA LYS A 6 19.19 -35.81 12.44
C LYS A 6 19.50 -34.49 11.74
N LEU A 7 19.28 -34.47 10.44
CA LEU A 7 19.23 -33.26 9.62
C LEU A 7 17.97 -32.49 10.03
N THR A 8 18.13 -31.28 10.57
CA THR A 8 17.04 -30.33 10.81
C THR A 8 16.87 -29.45 9.58
N ASP A 9 15.69 -29.48 8.98
CA ASP A 9 15.30 -28.65 7.84
C ASP A 9 15.36 -27.15 8.19
N PRO A 10 16.09 -26.32 7.42
CA PRO A 10 16.14 -24.86 7.62
C PRO A 10 14.92 -24.11 7.03
N SER A 11 13.79 -24.78 6.80
CA SER A 11 12.65 -24.25 6.04
C SER A 11 11.40 -23.99 6.92
N SER A 12 11.55 -23.28 8.02
CA SER A 12 10.40 -22.76 8.76
C SER A 12 10.56 -21.27 9.08
N THR A 13 10.84 -20.45 8.07
CA THR A 13 10.46 -19.04 8.15
C THR A 13 8.94 -18.98 8.01
N PRO A 14 8.21 -18.44 9.01
CA PRO A 14 6.78 -18.27 8.88
C PRO A 14 6.53 -17.37 7.67
N ARG A 15 5.78 -17.89 6.69
CA ARG A 15 5.18 -17.09 5.61
C ARG A 15 4.20 -16.11 6.26
N SER A 16 4.73 -15.02 6.82
CA SER A 16 3.93 -13.87 7.20
C SER A 16 3.23 -13.41 5.93
N SER A 17 1.90 -13.53 5.97
CA SER A 17 1.03 -13.19 4.86
C SER A 17 1.28 -11.73 4.47
N GLY A 18 1.27 -11.41 3.19
CA GLY A 18 1.54 -10.04 2.71
C GLY A 18 0.66 -8.99 3.42
N TRP A 19 -0.54 -9.41 3.84
CA TRP A 19 -1.47 -8.62 4.65
C TRP A 19 -0.92 -8.21 6.03
N GLU A 20 -0.22 -9.09 6.75
CA GLU A 20 0.35 -8.76 8.05
C GLU A 20 1.51 -7.76 7.93
N ARG A 21 2.29 -7.85 6.85
CA ARG A 21 3.34 -6.85 6.54
C ARG A 21 2.73 -5.50 6.19
N GLU A 22 1.66 -5.46 5.39
CA GLU A 22 0.96 -4.22 5.09
C GLU A 22 0.32 -3.59 6.33
N GLN A 23 -0.26 -4.39 7.23
CA GLN A 23 -0.80 -3.86 8.50
C GLN A 23 0.30 -3.35 9.42
N SER A 24 1.44 -4.05 9.51
CA SER A 24 2.59 -3.60 10.29
C SER A 24 3.17 -2.30 9.76
N ILE A 25 3.29 -2.14 8.44
CA ILE A 25 3.78 -0.90 7.82
C ILE A 25 2.79 0.24 8.06
N ARG A 26 1.49 0.00 7.90
CA ARG A 26 0.45 1.00 8.19
C ARG A 26 0.42 1.42 9.65
N SER A 27 0.61 0.49 10.60
CA SER A 27 0.67 0.84 12.03
C SER A 27 1.91 1.66 12.36
N TYR A 28 3.07 1.35 11.74
CA TYR A 28 4.29 2.15 11.92
C TYR A 28 4.16 3.56 11.33
N LEU A 29 3.56 3.71 10.14
CA LEU A 29 3.32 5.02 9.52
C LEU A 29 2.30 5.86 10.30
N HIS A 30 1.26 5.23 10.87
CA HIS A 30 0.30 5.93 11.73
C HIS A 30 0.88 6.30 13.11
N ALA A 31 1.84 5.54 13.63
CA ALA A 31 2.56 5.90 14.84
C ALA A 31 3.49 7.10 14.60
N ALA A 32 4.24 7.09 13.49
CA ALA A 32 5.17 8.17 13.12
C ALA A 32 4.45 9.51 12.80
N THR A 33 3.26 9.45 12.20
CA THR A 33 2.45 10.65 11.91
C THR A 33 1.71 11.22 13.11
N ARG A 34 1.54 10.46 14.20
CA ARG A 34 1.02 11.00 15.47
C ARG A 34 2.08 11.73 16.30
N THR A 35 3.36 11.41 16.10
CA THR A 35 4.46 12.06 16.83
C THR A 35 5.00 13.30 16.12
N HIS A 36 4.78 13.44 14.82
CA HIS A 36 5.13 14.65 14.06
C HIS A 36 3.89 15.20 13.33
N SER A 37 3.14 16.06 14.01
CA SER A 37 2.24 17.00 13.36
C SER A 37 3.06 18.24 12.96
N PRO A 38 3.33 18.48 11.66
CA PRO A 38 4.06 19.66 11.21
C PRO A 38 3.26 20.95 11.39
N GLN A 39 1.98 20.83 11.77
CA GLN A 39 1.07 21.96 11.88
C GLN A 39 1.14 22.68 13.23
N ARG A 40 1.95 22.21 14.18
CA ARG A 40 2.16 22.87 15.48
C ARG A 40 3.49 23.62 15.60
N GLU A 41 4.40 23.44 14.65
CA GLU A 41 5.69 24.16 14.61
C GLU A 41 5.62 25.45 13.78
N ALA A 42 4.69 25.55 12.82
CA ALA A 42 4.43 26.80 12.09
C ALA A 42 3.68 27.86 12.94
N GLU A 43 2.92 27.44 13.97
CA GLU A 43 2.26 28.38 14.89
C GLU A 43 3.15 28.78 16.08
N THR A 44 4.21 28.04 16.38
CA THR A 44 5.19 28.40 17.42
C THR A 44 6.36 29.22 16.87
N ALA A 45 6.73 29.06 15.60
CA ALA A 45 7.76 29.89 14.96
C ALA A 45 7.31 31.36 14.71
N SER A 46 5.99 31.64 14.70
CA SER A 46 5.46 33.01 14.68
C SER A 46 5.11 33.57 16.05
N GLN A 47 5.33 32.82 17.14
CA GLN A 47 4.97 33.25 18.50
C GLN A 47 6.19 33.49 19.42
N GLU A 48 7.41 33.27 18.95
CA GLU A 48 8.65 33.49 19.73
C GLU A 48 9.49 34.70 19.31
N ILE A 49 9.05 35.51 18.34
CA ILE A 49 9.76 36.77 17.99
C ILE A 49 9.28 37.97 18.83
N ASP A 50 8.12 37.88 19.51
CA ASP A 50 7.59 38.98 20.34
C ASP A 50 7.92 38.88 21.84
N SER A 51 8.73 37.90 22.25
CA SER A 51 9.20 37.78 23.65
C SER A 51 10.64 38.26 23.83
N PHE A 52 11.01 39.37 23.20
CA PHE A 52 12.03 40.23 23.81
C PHE A 52 11.41 40.83 25.07
N PRO A 53 12.00 40.65 26.27
CA PRO A 53 11.51 41.36 27.44
C PRO A 53 11.66 42.85 27.14
N SER A 54 10.52 43.52 26.96
CA SER A 54 10.38 44.97 26.89
C SER A 54 10.70 45.60 28.25
N THR A 55 11.89 45.30 28.78
CA THR A 55 12.45 45.86 30.02
C THR A 55 12.98 47.27 29.83
N LEU A 56 12.85 47.87 28.63
CA LEU A 56 13.24 49.26 28.36
C LEU A 56 12.07 50.25 28.24
N ALA A 57 10.81 49.80 28.35
CA ALA A 57 9.63 50.65 28.13
C ALA A 57 8.92 51.11 29.41
N ARG A 58 9.62 51.15 30.56
CA ARG A 58 9.10 51.80 31.78
C ARG A 58 9.96 53.00 32.13
N LEU A 59 9.97 53.97 31.22
CA LEU A 59 10.30 55.36 31.56
C LEU A 59 9.24 55.84 32.55
N SER A 60 9.71 56.04 33.77
CA SER A 60 8.98 56.54 34.93
C SER A 60 8.23 57.83 34.60
N PRO A 61 7.05 58.09 35.22
CA PRO A 61 6.43 59.40 35.19
C PRO A 61 7.39 60.44 35.77
N ALA A 62 7.63 61.51 35.02
CA ALA A 62 8.49 62.62 35.42
C ALA A 62 8.01 63.24 36.74
N PRO A 63 8.82 63.21 37.83
CA PRO A 63 8.59 64.11 38.94
C PRO A 63 9.09 65.50 38.53
N SER A 64 8.15 66.40 38.25
CA SER A 64 8.40 67.84 38.30
C SER A 64 8.72 68.24 39.74
N VAL A 65 10.00 68.18 40.08
CA VAL A 65 10.58 68.93 41.20
C VAL A 65 11.89 69.49 40.69
N MET A 66 11.96 70.82 40.57
CA MET A 66 13.22 71.52 40.39
C MET A 66 14.04 71.32 41.68
N SER A 67 14.82 70.26 41.72
CA SER A 67 15.87 70.06 42.70
C SER A 67 17.20 70.08 41.95
N GLU A 68 17.92 71.16 42.22
CA GLU A 68 19.34 71.38 42.00
C GLU A 68 20.09 70.05 41.85
N THR A 69 20.61 69.81 40.64
CA THR A 69 21.40 68.64 40.27
C THR A 69 22.67 68.60 41.11
N GLN A 70 22.58 68.09 42.35
CA GLN A 70 23.74 67.76 43.15
C GLN A 70 24.49 66.67 42.38
N LEU A 71 25.59 67.10 41.74
CA LEU A 71 26.58 66.19 41.18
C LEU A 71 26.88 65.12 42.24
N PRO A 72 26.89 63.82 41.85
CA PRO A 72 27.18 62.75 42.79
C PRO A 72 28.47 63.11 43.52
N GLN A 73 28.44 63.09 44.86
CA GLN A 73 29.61 63.43 45.65
C GLN A 73 30.79 62.57 45.19
N GLU A 74 31.99 63.13 45.20
CA GLU A 74 33.23 62.46 44.77
C GLU A 74 33.43 61.07 45.42
N SER A 75 32.85 60.87 46.61
CA SER A 75 32.80 59.61 47.35
C SER A 75 32.02 58.50 46.63
N GLU A 76 30.93 58.82 45.94
CA GLU A 76 30.10 57.83 45.21
C GLU A 76 30.81 57.33 43.95
N TRP A 77 31.47 58.23 43.20
CA TRP A 77 32.30 57.84 42.05
C TRP A 77 33.48 56.96 42.46
N ARG A 78 34.14 57.27 43.58
CA ARG A 78 35.23 56.44 44.12
C ARG A 78 34.76 55.05 44.57
N ALA A 79 33.50 54.90 44.98
CA ALA A 79 32.92 53.60 45.30
C ALA A 79 32.57 52.77 44.04
N ILE A 80 32.28 53.42 42.92
CA ILE A 80 31.90 52.75 41.66
C ILE A 80 33.13 52.34 40.83
N LEU A 81 34.19 53.14 40.82
CA LEU A 81 35.43 52.88 40.07
C LEU A 81 36.05 51.47 40.26
N PRO A 82 36.16 50.89 41.46
CA PRO A 82 36.72 49.55 41.63
C PRO A 82 35.81 48.42 41.11
N ASN A 83 34.52 48.70 40.88
CA ASN A 83 33.56 47.73 40.34
C ASN A 83 33.42 47.80 38.81
N LEU A 84 34.12 48.74 38.16
CA LEU A 84 34.16 48.79 36.70
C LEU A 84 34.95 47.61 36.16
N LEU A 85 34.49 47.07 35.04
CA LEU A 85 35.25 46.04 34.33
C LEU A 85 36.66 46.56 34.06
N THR A 86 37.63 45.79 34.53
CA THR A 86 39.02 46.06 34.22
C THR A 86 39.30 45.66 32.77
N LYS A 87 40.40 46.16 32.21
CA LYS A 87 40.87 45.72 30.89
C LYS A 87 41.03 44.20 30.82
N ALA A 88 41.49 43.57 31.91
CA ALA A 88 41.65 42.13 32.00
C ALA A 88 40.30 41.39 31.89
N ASP A 89 39.23 41.94 32.48
CA ASP A 89 37.89 41.35 32.38
C ASP A 89 37.37 41.40 30.94
N LEU A 90 37.62 42.51 30.22
CA LEU A 90 37.26 42.64 28.80
C LEU A 90 38.04 41.66 27.92
N GLU A 91 39.34 41.49 28.16
CA GLU A 91 40.18 40.50 27.47
C GLU A 91 39.67 39.07 27.75
N ALA A 92 39.35 38.74 29.01
CA ALA A 92 38.79 37.45 29.38
C ALA A 92 37.42 37.18 28.76
N LEU A 93 36.55 38.20 28.68
CA LEU A 93 35.26 38.10 27.99
C LEU A 93 35.43 37.92 26.49
N SER A 94 36.38 38.63 25.87
CA SER A 94 36.70 38.48 24.45
C SER A 94 37.19 37.06 24.15
N ASP A 95 38.10 36.52 24.97
CA ASP A 95 38.61 35.15 24.83
C ASP A 95 37.53 34.10 25.07
N ARG A 96 36.65 34.33 26.05
CA ARG A 96 35.50 33.45 26.30
C ARG A 96 34.55 33.45 25.11
N LEU A 97 34.18 34.62 24.61
CA LEU A 97 33.30 34.75 23.45
C LEU A 97 33.94 34.10 22.21
N GLY A 98 35.24 34.34 21.98
CA GLY A 98 35.98 33.74 20.88
C GLY A 98 36.10 32.22 20.98
N ARG A 99 36.11 31.64 22.19
CA ARG A 99 36.02 30.17 22.37
C ARG A 99 34.62 29.66 22.07
N VAL A 100 33.58 30.24 22.69
CA VAL A 100 32.19 29.84 22.48
C VAL A 100 31.84 29.90 20.99
N VAL A 101 32.15 30.99 20.30
CA VAL A 101 31.88 31.12 18.86
C VAL A 101 32.60 30.05 18.05
N ARG A 102 33.86 29.71 18.39
CA ARG A 102 34.60 28.65 17.68
C ARG A 102 34.00 27.26 17.94
N GLU A 103 33.59 26.98 19.16
CA GLU A 103 32.95 25.72 19.55
C GLU A 103 31.60 25.56 18.85
N GLU A 104 30.74 26.58 18.89
CA GLU A 104 29.45 26.59 18.20
C GLU A 104 29.61 26.45 16.69
N VAL A 105 30.57 27.15 16.07
CA VAL A 105 30.84 27.01 14.63
C VAL A 105 31.36 25.60 14.30
N ALA A 106 32.17 25.00 15.16
CA ALA A 106 32.63 23.62 14.97
C ALA A 106 31.46 22.62 15.08
N GLN A 107 30.56 22.83 16.04
CA GLN A 107 29.36 22.01 16.23
C GLN A 107 28.42 22.13 15.03
N LEU A 108 28.10 23.35 14.59
CA LEU A 108 27.26 23.59 13.41
C LEU A 108 27.83 22.94 12.14
N ARG A 109 29.16 22.91 11.98
CA ARG A 109 29.81 22.22 10.86
C ARG A 109 29.64 20.71 10.94
N ALA A 110 29.73 20.13 12.14
CA ALA A 110 29.50 18.71 12.36
C ALA A 110 28.03 18.33 12.08
N ASP A 111 27.10 19.16 12.56
CA ASP A 111 25.67 18.96 12.34
C ASP A 111 25.31 19.09 10.85
N LEU A 112 25.89 20.08 10.14
CA LEU A 112 25.70 20.24 8.70
C LEU A 112 26.20 19.00 7.93
N ALA A 113 27.40 18.51 8.26
CA ALA A 113 27.94 17.30 7.62
C ALA A 113 27.05 16.06 7.89
N ASN A 114 26.46 15.96 9.08
CA ASN A 114 25.53 14.89 9.40
C ASN A 114 24.21 15.02 8.61
N VAL A 115 23.67 16.23 8.48
CA VAL A 115 22.48 16.50 7.65
C VAL A 115 22.74 16.17 6.18
N GLU A 116 23.90 16.53 5.64
CA GLU A 116 24.30 16.17 4.28
C GLU A 116 24.38 14.65 4.07
N ALA A 117 24.93 13.91 5.03
CA ALA A 117 24.99 12.46 4.99
C ALA A 117 23.57 11.84 5.00
N CYS A 118 22.70 12.29 5.91
CA CYS A 118 21.30 11.86 5.97
C CYS A 118 20.55 12.17 4.67
N MET A 119 20.75 13.35 4.10
CA MET A 119 20.12 13.75 2.84
C MET A 119 20.59 12.86 1.68
N SER A 120 21.89 12.55 1.61
CA SER A 120 22.44 11.63 0.60
C SER A 120 21.82 10.24 0.68
N VAL A 121 21.65 9.70 1.89
CA VAL A 121 20.96 8.41 2.11
C VAL A 121 19.52 8.48 1.65
N ALA A 122 18.77 9.51 2.07
CA ALA A 122 17.37 9.69 1.69
C ALA A 122 17.18 9.82 0.17
N GLU A 123 18.08 10.53 -0.52
CA GLU A 123 18.07 10.61 -1.99
C GLU A 123 18.32 9.24 -2.63
N SER A 124 19.27 8.46 -2.10
CA SER A 124 19.57 7.12 -2.62
C SER A 124 18.39 6.17 -2.48
N GLU A 125 17.70 6.20 -1.33
CA GLU A 125 16.49 5.42 -1.08
C GLU A 125 15.35 5.86 -2.00
N THR A 126 15.19 7.18 -2.20
CA THR A 126 14.17 7.72 -3.12
C THR A 126 14.40 7.25 -4.55
N ARG A 127 15.66 7.20 -5.01
CA ARG A 127 16.00 6.66 -6.34
C ARG A 127 15.68 5.16 -6.44
N ALA A 128 16.00 4.38 -5.42
CA ALA A 128 15.70 2.94 -5.38
C ALA A 128 14.18 2.67 -5.38
N LEU A 129 13.42 3.40 -4.58
CA LEU A 129 11.95 3.29 -4.56
C LEU A 129 11.34 3.64 -5.91
N ARG A 130 11.89 4.63 -6.62
CA ARG A 130 11.44 4.99 -7.96
C ARG A 130 11.67 3.85 -8.96
N THR A 131 12.83 3.20 -8.93
CA THR A 131 13.12 2.06 -9.81
C THR A 131 12.21 0.86 -9.52
N ASP A 132 11.92 0.60 -8.25
CA ASP A 132 10.99 -0.46 -7.84
C ASP A 132 9.55 -0.16 -8.29
N LEU A 133 9.13 1.11 -8.20
CA LEU A 133 7.84 1.55 -8.69
C LEU A 133 7.71 1.38 -10.21
N GLU A 134 8.73 1.77 -10.97
CA GLU A 134 8.76 1.59 -12.43
C GLU A 134 8.71 0.11 -12.82
N HIS A 135 9.44 -0.75 -12.10
CA HIS A 135 9.42 -2.20 -12.30
C HIS A 135 8.04 -2.79 -12.00
N THR A 136 7.47 -2.49 -10.84
CA THR A 136 6.15 -3.00 -10.45
C THR A 136 5.06 -2.52 -11.41
N ASN A 137 5.09 -1.26 -11.84
CA ASN A 137 4.15 -0.75 -12.83
C ASN A 137 4.25 -1.51 -14.17
N SER A 138 5.47 -1.81 -14.62
CA SER A 138 5.69 -2.62 -15.83
C SER A 138 5.14 -4.05 -15.69
N THR A 139 5.29 -4.66 -14.50
CA THR A 139 4.72 -5.99 -14.25
C THR A 139 3.19 -5.98 -14.24
N VAL A 140 2.57 -4.93 -13.68
CA VAL A 140 1.11 -4.77 -13.68
C VAL A 140 0.60 -4.63 -15.11
N THR A 141 1.22 -3.78 -15.93
CA THR A 141 0.79 -3.59 -17.33
C THR A 141 0.92 -4.89 -18.14
N ASN A 142 1.95 -5.70 -17.89
CA ASN A 142 2.10 -7.00 -18.55
C ASN A 142 1.01 -7.98 -18.11
N GLN A 143 0.71 -8.03 -16.81
CA GLN A 143 -0.37 -8.88 -16.28
C GLN A 143 -1.74 -8.47 -16.80
N GLU A 144 -2.00 -7.17 -16.95
CA GLU A 144 -3.23 -6.67 -17.57
C GLU A 144 -3.37 -7.14 -19.02
N ALA A 145 -2.28 -7.10 -19.80
CA ALA A 145 -2.26 -7.61 -21.17
C ALA A 145 -2.50 -9.13 -21.24
N ASP A 146 -1.90 -9.89 -20.32
CA ASP A 146 -2.11 -11.34 -20.21
C ASP A 146 -3.56 -11.68 -19.84
N ILE A 147 -4.14 -10.96 -18.88
CA ILE A 147 -5.55 -11.13 -18.47
C ILE A 147 -6.49 -10.79 -19.62
N ALA A 148 -6.24 -9.70 -20.35
CA ALA A 148 -7.03 -9.33 -21.52
C ALA A 148 -6.98 -10.43 -22.59
N SER A 149 -5.78 -10.96 -22.86
CA SER A 149 -5.59 -12.07 -23.80
C SER A 149 -6.36 -13.30 -23.35
N LEU A 150 -6.17 -13.75 -22.10
CA LEU A 150 -6.87 -14.91 -21.54
C LEU A 150 -8.39 -14.76 -21.59
N THR A 151 -8.90 -13.55 -21.35
CA THR A 151 -10.34 -13.26 -21.46
C THR A 151 -10.83 -13.48 -22.89
N MET A 152 -10.10 -12.99 -23.90
CA MET A 152 -10.41 -13.26 -25.31
C MET A 152 -10.39 -14.75 -25.65
N TRP A 153 -9.42 -15.51 -25.13
CA TRP A 153 -9.35 -16.96 -25.33
C TRP A 153 -10.54 -17.68 -24.69
N VAL A 154 -10.93 -17.29 -23.48
CA VAL A 154 -12.10 -17.86 -22.79
C VAL A 154 -13.38 -17.57 -23.59
N ASP A 155 -13.54 -16.36 -24.11
CA ASP A 155 -14.69 -15.99 -24.95
C ASP A 155 -14.71 -16.78 -26.26
N ASP A 156 -13.57 -16.97 -26.92
CA ASP A 156 -13.46 -17.80 -28.12
C ASP A 156 -13.80 -19.27 -27.82
N LEU A 157 -13.31 -19.81 -26.71
CA LEU A 157 -13.64 -21.18 -26.27
C LEU A 157 -15.12 -21.34 -25.94
N ASP A 158 -15.74 -20.37 -25.27
CA ASP A 158 -17.18 -20.40 -24.99
C ASP A 158 -18.00 -20.32 -26.30
N ASN A 159 -17.59 -19.46 -27.24
CA ASN A 159 -18.21 -19.36 -28.56
C ASN A 159 -18.08 -20.66 -29.37
N ARG A 160 -16.89 -21.29 -29.37
CA ARG A 160 -16.67 -22.60 -29.99
C ARG A 160 -17.50 -23.67 -29.30
N GLY A 161 -17.54 -23.69 -27.97
CA GLY A 161 -18.38 -24.58 -27.18
C GLY A 161 -19.85 -24.48 -27.60
N ARG A 162 -20.41 -23.28 -27.66
CA ARG A 162 -21.80 -23.04 -28.13
C ARG A 162 -22.05 -23.55 -29.55
N ARG A 163 -21.06 -23.39 -30.45
CA ARG A 163 -21.12 -23.88 -31.85
C ARG A 163 -20.94 -25.39 -31.97
N MET A 164 -20.21 -26.01 -31.05
CA MET A 164 -19.89 -27.44 -31.04
C MET A 164 -20.92 -28.29 -30.29
N ILE A 165 -21.89 -27.69 -29.60
CA ILE A 165 -23.03 -28.44 -29.02
C ILE A 165 -23.89 -28.99 -30.16
N LEU A 166 -23.68 -30.27 -30.47
CA LEU A 166 -24.57 -31.03 -31.35
C LEU A 166 -25.90 -31.26 -30.62
N ARG A 167 -26.93 -30.54 -31.07
CA ARG A 167 -28.31 -30.76 -30.60
C ARG A 167 -28.95 -31.85 -31.45
N VAL A 168 -29.17 -33.02 -30.87
CA VAL A 168 -29.91 -34.10 -31.53
C VAL A 168 -31.40 -33.84 -31.28
N ARG A 169 -32.13 -33.49 -32.34
CA ARG A 169 -33.58 -33.27 -32.32
C ARG A 169 -34.30 -34.54 -32.80
N GLY A 170 -35.53 -34.75 -32.34
CA GLY A 170 -36.38 -35.85 -32.79
C GLY A 170 -36.23 -37.17 -32.03
N LEU A 171 -35.59 -37.15 -30.85
CA LEU A 171 -35.72 -38.24 -29.88
C LEU A 171 -37.13 -38.18 -29.27
N ARG A 172 -37.85 -39.30 -29.23
CA ARG A 172 -39.21 -39.32 -28.66
C ARG A 172 -39.09 -39.34 -27.14
N GLU A 173 -39.98 -38.63 -26.46
CA GLU A 173 -39.98 -38.49 -24.99
C GLU A 173 -40.23 -39.82 -24.24
N GLY A 174 -40.69 -40.86 -24.94
CA GLY A 174 -40.90 -42.20 -24.38
C GLY A 174 -39.83 -43.23 -24.71
N ASP A 175 -38.78 -42.86 -25.45
CA ASP A 175 -37.72 -43.81 -25.78
C ASP A 175 -36.91 -44.12 -24.50
N PRO A 176 -36.79 -45.39 -24.08
CA PRO A 176 -36.04 -45.72 -22.87
C PRO A 176 -34.58 -45.33 -23.05
N ALA A 177 -33.96 -44.83 -21.98
CA ALA A 177 -32.59 -44.33 -21.99
C ALA A 177 -31.56 -45.32 -22.55
N GLU A 178 -31.86 -46.62 -22.48
CA GLU A 178 -31.06 -47.73 -23.01
C GLU A 178 -30.95 -47.72 -24.54
N HIS A 179 -31.93 -47.17 -25.28
CA HIS A 179 -31.93 -47.15 -26.74
C HIS A 179 -31.29 -45.88 -27.33
N ILE A 180 -31.11 -44.82 -26.52
CA ILE A 180 -30.50 -43.57 -26.97
C ILE A 180 -29.08 -43.78 -27.55
N PRO A 181 -28.18 -44.58 -26.94
CA PRO A 181 -26.87 -44.89 -27.52
C PRO A 181 -26.94 -45.49 -28.92
N ASP A 182 -27.89 -46.40 -29.17
CA ASP A 182 -28.04 -47.08 -30.46
C ASP A 182 -28.58 -46.14 -31.53
N ILE A 183 -29.55 -45.29 -31.17
CA ILE A 183 -30.09 -44.25 -32.05
C ILE A 183 -28.97 -43.28 -32.44
N LEU A 184 -28.19 -42.81 -31.47
CA LEU A 184 -27.05 -41.92 -31.72
C LEU A 184 -26.00 -42.60 -32.61
N LYS A 185 -25.62 -43.84 -32.28
CA LYS A 185 -24.66 -44.62 -33.09
C LYS A 185 -25.12 -44.73 -34.54
N ARG A 186 -26.40 -45.01 -34.78
CA ARG A 186 -26.97 -45.10 -36.13
C ARG A 186 -26.91 -43.76 -36.85
N LEU A 187 -27.30 -42.66 -36.20
CA LEU A 187 -27.25 -41.30 -36.78
C LEU A 187 -25.82 -40.89 -37.17
N PHE A 188 -24.86 -41.09 -36.27
CA PHE A 188 -23.46 -40.74 -36.53
C PHE A 188 -22.84 -41.62 -37.63
N THR A 189 -23.14 -42.93 -37.63
CA THR A 189 -22.66 -43.84 -38.68
C THR A 189 -23.23 -43.46 -40.05
N GLN A 190 -24.51 -43.06 -40.11
CA GLN A 190 -25.13 -42.60 -41.35
C GLN A 190 -24.51 -41.29 -41.88
N ALA A 191 -24.07 -40.42 -40.98
CA ALA A 191 -23.33 -39.21 -41.32
C ALA A 191 -21.85 -39.46 -41.67
N GLY A 192 -21.38 -40.72 -41.64
CA GLY A 192 -19.98 -41.08 -41.86
C GLY A 192 -19.04 -40.69 -40.71
N ILE A 193 -19.58 -40.38 -39.53
CA ILE A 193 -18.81 -39.95 -38.36
C ILE A 193 -18.59 -41.16 -37.45
N PRO A 194 -17.33 -41.53 -37.15
CA PRO A 194 -17.05 -42.65 -36.26
C PRO A 194 -17.55 -42.36 -34.84
N TYR A 195 -18.42 -43.22 -34.33
CA TYR A 195 -19.04 -43.07 -33.01
C TYR A 195 -18.43 -44.04 -31.99
N ARG A 196 -17.99 -43.52 -30.83
CA ARG A 196 -17.60 -44.31 -29.66
C ARG A 196 -18.31 -43.80 -28.41
N TRP A 197 -19.15 -44.64 -27.81
CA TRP A 197 -19.82 -44.32 -26.54
C TRP A 197 -18.79 -44.04 -25.43
N GLY A 198 -19.00 -42.96 -24.66
CA GLY A 198 -18.15 -42.60 -23.52
C GLY A 198 -16.92 -41.75 -23.84
N TYR A 199 -16.69 -41.34 -25.09
CA TYR A 199 -15.60 -40.41 -25.43
C TYR A 199 -15.86 -39.70 -26.77
N PRO A 200 -15.90 -38.35 -26.87
CA PRO A 200 -15.72 -37.32 -25.85
C PRO A 200 -17.04 -36.70 -25.35
N PHE A 201 -18.20 -37.34 -25.56
CA PHE A 201 -19.51 -36.76 -25.25
C PHE A 201 -20.11 -37.26 -23.94
N SER A 202 -20.75 -36.35 -23.22
CA SER A 202 -21.66 -36.61 -22.12
C SER A 202 -23.07 -36.22 -22.56
N LEU A 203 -24.05 -37.10 -22.31
CA LEU A 203 -25.45 -36.81 -22.58
C LEU A 203 -26.04 -36.14 -21.34
N SER A 204 -26.50 -34.89 -21.47
CA SER A 204 -27.23 -34.21 -20.40
C SER A 204 -28.66 -33.93 -20.85
N ALA A 205 -29.60 -34.76 -20.43
CA ALA A 205 -31.01 -34.46 -20.57
C ALA A 205 -31.42 -33.49 -19.45
N LYS A 206 -31.86 -32.28 -19.82
CA LYS A 206 -32.50 -31.36 -18.87
C LYS A 206 -34.00 -31.44 -19.13
N HIS A 207 -34.77 -31.81 -18.12
CA HIS A 207 -36.21 -31.58 -18.14
C HIS A 207 -36.42 -30.07 -18.10
N GLY A 208 -36.89 -29.48 -19.19
CA GLY A 208 -37.35 -28.10 -19.17
C GLY A 208 -38.55 -27.98 -18.22
N PRO A 209 -38.66 -26.90 -17.42
CA PRO A 209 -39.89 -26.66 -16.67
C PRO A 209 -41.04 -26.51 -17.67
N ASP A 210 -42.11 -27.27 -17.44
CA ASP A 210 -43.32 -27.35 -18.26
C ASP A 210 -43.92 -25.96 -18.53
N GLN A 211 -43.44 -25.27 -19.55
CA GLN A 211 -44.01 -24.03 -20.04
C GLN A 211 -44.23 -24.17 -21.54
N HIS A 212 -45.44 -24.65 -21.83
CA HIS A 212 -46.18 -24.61 -23.10
C HIS A 212 -45.97 -25.74 -24.12
N GLY A 213 -46.98 -26.62 -24.18
CA GLY A 213 -47.33 -27.47 -25.33
C GLY A 213 -46.77 -28.89 -25.27
N PRO A 214 -47.57 -29.94 -25.51
CA PRO A 214 -47.04 -31.28 -25.74
C PRO A 214 -46.17 -31.24 -27.01
N ASP A 215 -44.98 -31.84 -26.95
CA ASP A 215 -44.16 -32.33 -28.08
C ASP A 215 -42.76 -31.73 -28.30
N GLN A 216 -42.15 -30.94 -27.40
CA GLN A 216 -40.73 -30.54 -27.59
C GLN A 216 -39.84 -30.54 -26.33
N VAL A 217 -39.33 -31.71 -25.94
CA VAL A 217 -38.12 -31.82 -25.11
C VAL A 217 -36.85 -31.56 -25.93
N THR A 218 -36.02 -30.62 -25.45
CA THR A 218 -34.69 -30.33 -26.02
C THR A 218 -33.61 -31.05 -25.22
N SER A 219 -33.03 -32.11 -25.78
CA SER A 219 -31.85 -32.79 -25.20
C SER A 219 -30.55 -32.12 -25.66
N GLN A 220 -29.66 -31.76 -24.73
CA GLN A 220 -28.33 -31.22 -25.03
C GLN A 220 -27.26 -32.30 -24.87
N VAL A 221 -26.49 -32.56 -25.93
CA VAL A 221 -25.29 -33.41 -25.86
C VAL A 221 -24.09 -32.47 -25.73
N SER A 222 -23.34 -32.55 -24.62
CA SER A 222 -22.16 -31.72 -24.38
C SER A 222 -20.89 -32.57 -24.49
N SER A 223 -19.97 -32.20 -25.38
CA SER A 223 -18.64 -32.79 -25.45
C SER A 223 -17.69 -32.06 -24.51
N GLU A 224 -17.81 -32.29 -23.20
CA GLU A 224 -16.84 -31.83 -22.21
C GLU A 224 -16.06 -33.02 -21.63
N PRO A 225 -14.81 -33.26 -22.07
CA PRO A 225 -13.93 -34.27 -21.45
C PRO A 225 -13.52 -33.98 -20.00
N TRP A 226 -13.92 -32.83 -19.42
CA TRP A 226 -13.34 -32.27 -18.19
C TRP A 226 -14.39 -31.91 -17.12
N ALA A 227 -15.66 -32.26 -17.31
CA ALA A 227 -16.77 -31.82 -16.45
C ALA A 227 -16.75 -32.38 -15.01
N TYR A 228 -15.80 -33.25 -14.65
CA TYR A 228 -15.79 -33.93 -13.35
C TYR A 228 -15.30 -33.08 -12.15
N HIS A 229 -14.93 -31.80 -12.33
CA HIS A 229 -14.35 -31.00 -11.22
C HIS A 229 -14.88 -29.56 -11.01
N ARG A 230 -15.95 -29.11 -11.70
CA ARG A 230 -16.43 -27.71 -11.58
C ARG A 230 -17.34 -27.38 -10.39
N SER A 231 -17.72 -28.34 -9.53
CA SER A 231 -18.77 -28.10 -8.53
C SER A 231 -18.35 -27.40 -7.22
N LYS A 232 -17.06 -27.12 -6.95
CA LYS A 232 -16.63 -26.62 -5.62
C LYS A 232 -16.05 -25.21 -5.55
N TYR A 233 -15.83 -24.50 -6.67
CA TYR A 233 -15.10 -23.21 -6.62
C TYR A 233 -15.88 -21.98 -7.09
N GLN A 234 -17.12 -22.11 -7.57
CA GLN A 234 -17.86 -20.98 -8.15
C GLN A 234 -18.66 -20.10 -7.17
N THR A 235 -18.81 -20.48 -5.90
CA THR A 235 -19.62 -19.72 -4.93
C THR A 235 -18.83 -18.75 -4.03
N GLY A 236 -17.51 -18.63 -4.17
CA GLY A 236 -16.67 -17.89 -3.20
C GLY A 236 -16.19 -16.48 -3.57
N TRP A 237 -16.37 -16.02 -4.81
CA TRP A 237 -15.67 -14.82 -5.31
C TRP A 237 -16.54 -13.59 -5.59
N ARG A 238 -17.88 -13.72 -5.63
CA ARG A 238 -18.76 -12.57 -5.93
C ARG A 238 -19.06 -11.64 -4.77
N ASP A 239 -18.86 -12.06 -3.51
CA ASP A 239 -19.24 -11.24 -2.35
C ASP A 239 -18.15 -10.31 -1.79
N ARG A 240 -16.92 -10.35 -2.32
CA ARG A 240 -15.80 -9.62 -1.71
C ARG A 240 -15.50 -8.22 -2.23
N PHE A 241 -16.20 -7.73 -3.27
CA PHE A 241 -15.86 -6.44 -3.90
C PHE A 241 -16.96 -5.37 -3.86
N SER A 242 -18.09 -5.59 -3.18
CA SER A 242 -19.22 -4.65 -3.20
C SER A 242 -19.20 -3.54 -2.12
N ASN A 243 -18.18 -3.47 -1.24
CA ASN A 243 -18.21 -2.58 -0.06
C ASN A 243 -17.20 -1.42 -0.02
N HIS A 244 -16.70 -0.94 -1.16
CA HIS A 244 -15.93 0.31 -1.20
C HIS A 244 -16.49 1.30 -2.24
N ARG A 245 -17.63 1.91 -1.89
CA ARG A 245 -18.12 3.14 -2.54
C ARG A 245 -18.29 4.25 -1.50
N LEU A 246 -17.30 5.13 -1.47
CA LEU A 246 -17.39 6.59 -1.28
C LEU A 246 -18.09 7.11 -0.01
N GLY A 247 -17.30 7.33 1.03
CA GLY A 247 -17.51 8.44 1.97
C GLY A 247 -16.62 9.62 1.55
N ARG A 248 -17.17 10.56 0.76
CA ARG A 248 -16.62 11.92 0.65
C ARG A 248 -17.29 12.78 1.73
N LYS A 249 -16.47 13.41 2.58
CA LYS A 249 -16.77 14.67 3.25
C LYS A 249 -15.67 15.64 2.86
#